data_AF-A0A9P5W9X1-F1
#
_entry.id   AF-A0A9P5W9X1-F1
#
_cell.length_a   1.000
_cell.length_b   1.000
_cell.length_c   1.000
_cell.angle_alpha   90.00
_cell.angle_beta   90.00
_cell.angle_gamma   90.00
#
_symmetry.space_group_name_H-M   'P 1'
#
loop_
_entity.id
_entity.type
_entity.pdbx_description
1 polymer ?
#
loop_
_entity_poly.entity_id
_entity_poly.type
_entity_poly.pdbx_seq_one_letter_code
_entity_poly.pdbx_strand_id
1 'polypeptide(L)'
;AQRYPQAKIQVENTAAMGKVLYGQTWFEKFLRKMIFGYMPKWLENSGARKASEYRPQATFLPFAPKKGTINVTPQKLSKKYQELQMKEHNPAPAAI
;
A
#
# COMPACT_ATOMS: atom_id res chain seq x y z
N ALA A 1 4.39 -6.27 10.40
CA ALA A 1 3.03 -6.86 10.34
C ALA A 1 2.20 -6.35 9.15
N GLN A 2 2.20 -5.06 8.80
CA GLN A 2 1.38 -4.53 7.68
C GLN A 2 1.89 -4.85 6.27
N ARG A 3 3.20 -5.07 6.08
CA ARG A 3 3.82 -5.20 4.76
C ARG A 3 3.40 -6.47 4.00
N TYR A 4 3.38 -7.60 4.68
CA TYR A 4 3.02 -8.91 4.10
C TYR A 4 1.60 -8.97 3.52
N PRO A 5 0.52 -8.60 4.26
CA PRO A 5 -0.83 -8.66 3.71
C PRO A 5 -1.03 -7.70 2.52
N GLN A 6 -0.43 -6.51 2.57
CA GLN A 6 -0.48 -5.57 1.44
C GLN A 6 0.26 -6.11 0.20
N ALA A 7 1.42 -6.74 0.40
CA ALA A 7 2.16 -7.39 -0.69
C ALA A 7 1.37 -8.56 -1.30
N LYS A 8 0.72 -9.39 -0.47
CA LYS A 8 -0.12 -10.49 -0.95
C LYS A 8 -1.27 -9.99 -1.83
N ILE A 9 -2.00 -8.98 -1.37
CA ILE A 9 -3.09 -8.35 -2.14
C ILE A 9 -2.56 -7.82 -3.49
N GLN A 10 -1.38 -7.19 -3.47
CA GLN A 10 -0.78 -6.65 -4.69
C GLN A 10 -0.39 -7.75 -5.68
N VAL A 11 0.12 -8.89 -5.21
CA VAL A 11 0.44 -10.06 -6.06
C VAL A 11 -0.83 -10.63 -6.69
N GLU A 12 -1.89 -10.83 -5.90
CA GLU A 12 -3.17 -11.35 -6.39
C GLU A 12 -3.80 -10.42 -7.43
N ASN A 13 -3.80 -9.11 -7.16
CA ASN A 13 -4.29 -8.10 -8.10
C ASN A 13 -3.47 -8.06 -9.40
N THR A 14 -2.15 -8.18 -9.30
CA THR A 14 -1.25 -8.18 -10.47
C THR A 14 -1.46 -9.44 -11.32
N ALA A 15 -1.66 -10.60 -10.68
CA ALA A 15 -1.98 -11.84 -11.38
C ALA A 15 -3.32 -11.74 -12.13
N ALA A 16 -4.35 -11.17 -11.50
CA ALA A 16 -5.65 -10.95 -12.15
C ALA A 16 -5.54 -9.96 -13.32
N MET A 17 -4.85 -8.83 -13.13
CA MET A 17 -4.62 -7.85 -14.18
C MET A 17 -3.80 -8.43 -15.34
N GLY A 18 -2.79 -9.25 -15.03
CA GLY A 18 -2.01 -9.97 -16.03
C GLY A 18 -2.85 -10.88 -16.92
N LYS A 19 -3.85 -11.58 -16.34
CA LYS A 19 -4.82 -12.37 -17.13
C LYS A 19 -5.67 -11.49 -18.02
N VAL A 20 -6.14 -10.33 -17.54
CA VAL A 20 -6.90 -9.39 -18.38
C VAL A 20 -6.06 -8.86 -19.54
N LEU A 21 -4.77 -8.55 -19.30
CA LEU A 21 -3.85 -7.97 -20.28
C LEU A 21 -3.28 -8.97 -21.30
N TYR A 22 -3.02 -10.22 -20.89
CA TYR A 22 -2.32 -11.20 -21.74
C TYR A 22 -3.11 -12.49 -21.96
N GLY A 23 -4.29 -12.61 -21.36
CA GLY A 23 -5.20 -13.74 -21.57
C GLY A 23 -5.50 -13.97 -23.04
N GLN A 24 -5.54 -15.25 -23.42
CA GLN A 24 -5.68 -15.70 -24.80
C GLN A 24 -7.10 -16.20 -25.13
N THR A 25 -7.93 -16.41 -24.12
CA THR A 25 -9.29 -16.95 -24.31
C THR A 25 -10.22 -15.91 -24.93
N TRP A 26 -11.26 -16.37 -25.65
CA TRP A 26 -12.22 -15.47 -26.31
C TRP A 26 -12.97 -14.58 -25.31
N PHE A 27 -13.29 -15.13 -24.13
CA PHE A 27 -13.91 -14.37 -23.04
C PHE A 27 -12.98 -13.28 -22.49
N GLU A 28 -11.69 -13.58 -22.28
CA GLU A 28 -10.70 -12.58 -21.83
C GLU A 28 -10.52 -11.46 -22.87
N LYS A 29 -10.54 -11.79 -24.18
CA LYS A 29 -10.49 -10.79 -25.26
C LYS A 29 -11.71 -9.87 -25.26
N PHE A 30 -12.91 -10.42 -25.04
CA PHE A 30 -14.13 -9.64 -24.90
C PHE A 30 -14.07 -8.73 -23.66
N LEU A 31 -13.71 -9.29 -22.51
CA LEU A 31 -13.59 -8.56 -21.26
C LEU A 31 -12.57 -7.42 -21.36
N ARG A 32 -11.42 -7.65 -22.01
CA ARG A 32 -10.42 -6.62 -22.29
C ARG A 32 -10.99 -5.44 -23.08
N LYS A 33 -11.72 -5.73 -24.18
CA LYS A 33 -12.34 -4.67 -25.01
C LYS A 33 -13.37 -3.87 -24.21
N MET A 34 -14.16 -4.54 -23.38
CA MET A 34 -15.13 -3.87 -22.51
C MET A 34 -14.44 -2.99 -21.46
N ILE A 35 -13.45 -3.54 -20.75
CA ILE A 35 -12.75 -2.82 -19.68
C ILE A 35 -11.98 -1.63 -20.24
N PHE A 36 -11.11 -1.83 -21.23
CA PHE A 36 -10.29 -0.72 -21.74
C PHE A 36 -11.05 0.25 -22.65
N GLY A 37 -12.16 -0.19 -23.27
CA GLY A 37 -13.00 0.67 -24.09
C GLY A 37 -13.94 1.57 -23.28
N TYR A 38 -14.39 1.12 -22.11
CA TYR A 38 -15.41 1.81 -21.30
C TYR A 38 -14.97 2.14 -19.88
N MET A 39 -13.68 2.02 -19.52
CA MET A 39 -13.23 2.37 -18.18
C MET A 39 -13.51 3.86 -17.90
N PRO A 40 -14.40 4.18 -16.94
CA PRO A 40 -14.72 5.56 -16.68
C PRO A 40 -13.58 6.21 -15.87
N LYS A 41 -13.22 7.45 -16.22
CA LYS A 41 -12.10 8.18 -15.60
C LYS A 41 -12.17 8.27 -14.07
N TRP A 42 -13.37 8.26 -13.48
CA TRP A 42 -13.51 8.27 -12.03
C TRP A 42 -12.99 6.99 -11.38
N LEU A 43 -13.13 5.84 -12.05
CA LEU A 43 -12.65 4.55 -11.57
C LEU A 43 -11.13 4.47 -11.63
N GLU A 44 -10.54 4.96 -12.73
CA GLU A 44 -9.09 5.09 -12.90
C GLU A 44 -8.48 5.98 -11.80
N ASN A 45 -9.06 7.17 -11.60
CA ASN A 45 -8.60 8.10 -10.57
C ASN A 45 -8.76 7.53 -9.16
N SER A 46 -9.85 6.80 -8.88
CA SER A 46 -10.06 6.14 -7.58
C SER A 46 -9.00 5.06 -7.32
N GLY A 47 -8.68 4.25 -8.33
CA GLY A 47 -7.61 3.25 -8.25
C GLY A 47 -6.24 3.88 -8.00
N ALA A 48 -5.89 4.92 -8.75
CA ALA A 48 -4.64 5.65 -8.58
C ALA A 48 -4.52 6.31 -7.19
N ARG A 49 -5.62 6.85 -6.66
CA ARG A 49 -5.67 7.41 -5.30
C ARG A 49 -5.39 6.33 -4.26
N LYS A 50 -6.12 5.21 -4.29
CA LYS A 50 -5.92 4.09 -3.36
C LYS A 50 -4.50 3.54 -3.39
N ALA A 51 -3.90 3.40 -4.57
CA ALA A 51 -2.50 2.97 -4.69
C ALA A 51 -1.52 3.97 -4.02
N SER A 52 -1.86 5.27 -4.05
CA SER A 52 -1.04 6.34 -3.49
C SER A 52 -1.21 6.56 -1.97
N GLU A 53 -2.24 5.95 -1.36
CA GLU A 53 -2.54 6.04 0.08
C GLU A 53 -1.55 5.22 0.92
N TYR A 54 -1.11 4.06 0.42
CA TYR A 54 -0.15 3.21 1.10
C TYR A 54 1.28 3.57 0.71
N ARG A 55 1.97 4.31 1.59
CA ARG A 55 3.35 4.76 1.38
C ARG A 55 4.28 4.07 2.38
N PRO A 56 4.83 2.88 2.09
CA PRO A 56 5.73 2.21 3.02
C PRO A 56 7.00 3.02 3.24
N GLN A 57 7.33 3.30 4.49
CA GLN A 57 8.55 3.98 4.91
C GLN A 57 9.33 3.06 5.87
N ALA A 58 10.65 3.20 5.89
CA ALA A 58 11.46 2.55 6.90
C ALA A 58 11.12 3.12 8.28
N THR A 59 10.73 2.27 9.23
CA THR A 59 10.25 2.69 10.56
C THR A 59 11.30 3.39 11.41
N PHE A 60 12.59 3.21 11.11
CA PHE A 60 13.69 3.85 11.82
C PHE A 60 13.99 5.27 11.35
N LEU A 61 13.35 5.73 10.27
CA LEU A 61 13.47 7.10 9.77
C LEU A 61 12.29 7.94 10.23
N PRO A 62 12.48 9.25 10.49
CA PRO A 62 11.39 10.16 10.80
C PRO A 62 10.39 10.21 9.64
N PHE A 63 9.10 10.29 9.96
CA PHE A 63 8.05 10.34 8.95
C PHE A 63 8.23 11.55 8.04
N ALA A 64 8.18 11.32 6.73
CA ALA A 64 8.24 12.41 5.77
C ALA A 64 6.99 13.32 5.95
N PRO A 65 7.15 14.66 5.87
CA PRO A 65 6.01 15.56 5.96
C PRO A 65 5.01 15.27 4.84
N LYS A 66 3.72 15.35 5.14
CA LYS A 66 2.65 15.11 4.17
C LYS A 66 2.73 16.16 3.05
N LYS A 67 2.99 15.70 1.83
CA LYS A 67 2.94 16.51 0.60
C LYS A 67 1.71 16.12 -0.23
N GLY A 68 0.95 17.12 -0.66
CA GLY A 68 -0.25 16.97 -1.49
C GLY A 68 -1.57 16.80 -0.71
N THR A 69 -2.65 16.52 -1.44
CA THR A 69 -4.04 16.45 -0.94
C THR A 69 -4.52 15.03 -0.62
N ILE A 70 -3.74 14.00 -0.94
CA ILE A 70 -4.11 12.60 -0.73
C ILE A 70 -3.94 12.24 0.75
N ASN A 71 -4.93 11.57 1.33
CA ASN A 71 -4.85 11.07 2.71
C ASN A 71 -3.92 9.85 2.75
N VAL A 72 -2.87 9.93 3.56
CA VAL A 72 -1.91 8.84 3.70
C VAL A 72 -2.38 7.96 4.85
N THR A 73 -2.47 6.65 4.60
CA THR A 73 -2.83 5.69 5.65
C THR A 73 -1.69 5.62 6.66
N PRO A 74 -1.97 5.77 7.98
CA PRO A 74 -0.94 5.72 9.00
C PRO A 74 -0.25 4.34 9.02
N GLN A 75 1.07 4.36 9.05
CA GLN A 75 1.87 3.14 9.15
C GLN A 75 1.96 2.69 10.61
N LYS A 76 1.67 1.42 10.86
CA LYS A 76 1.90 0.80 12.17
C LYS A 76 3.39 0.51 12.32
N LEU A 77 3.98 1.05 13.38
CA LEU A 77 5.34 0.74 13.79
C LEU A 77 5.47 -0.77 14.10
N SER A 78 6.69 -1.29 13.96
CA SER A 78 6.98 -2.66 14.39
C SER A 78 6.99 -2.73 15.92
N LYS A 79 6.57 -3.87 16.49
CA LYS A 79 6.58 -4.10 17.95
C LYS A 79 7.96 -3.82 18.56
N LYS A 80 9.01 -4.36 17.93
CA LYS A 80 10.42 -4.13 18.31
C LYS A 80 10.78 -2.65 18.36
N TYR A 81 10.32 -1.85 17.40
CA TYR A 81 10.65 -0.43 17.36
C TYR A 81 9.85 0.40 18.37
N GLN A 82 8.59 0.02 18.62
CA GLN A 82 7.80 0.59 19.70
C GLN A 82 8.46 0.36 21.07
N GLU A 83 8.94 -0.85 21.32
CA GLU A 83 9.66 -1.20 22.55
C GLU A 83 10.95 -0.39 22.73
N LEU A 84 11.71 -0.16 21.64
CA LEU A 84 12.91 0.67 21.68
C LEU A 84 12.59 2.14 22.01
N GLN A 85 11.58 2.73 21.36
CA GLN A 85 11.15 4.11 21.66
C GLN A 85 10.61 4.25 23.09
N MET A 86 9.88 3.25 23.60
CA MET A 86 9.39 3.25 24.98
C MET A 86 10.53 3.23 26.00
N LYS A 87 11.60 2.45 25.73
CA LYS A 87 12.80 2.41 26.58
C LYS A 87 13.62 3.70 26.52
N GLU A 88 13.69 4.33 25.35
CA GLU A 88 14.41 5.59 25.16
C GLU A 88 13.69 6.78 25.80
N HIS A 89 12.34 6.79 25.74
CA HIS A 89 11.51 7.84 26.35
C HIS A 89 11.37 7.73 27.86
N ASN A 90 11.46 6.52 28.43
CA ASN A 90 11.42 6.27 29.86
C ASN A 90 12.78 5.73 30.34
N PRO A 91 13.82 6.59 30.41
CA PRO A 91 15.10 6.15 30.92
C PRO A 91 14.88 5.64 32.35
N ALA A 92 15.25 4.39 32.62
CA ALA A 92 15.20 3.83 33.96
C ALA A 92 15.90 4.81 34.93
N PRO A 93 15.35 5.05 36.14
CA PRO A 93 15.98 5.96 37.08
C PRO A 93 17.40 5.46 37.32
N ALA A 94 18.38 6.34 37.09
CA ALA A 94 19.78 6.04 37.29
C ALA A 94 19.95 5.47 38.70
N ALA A 95 20.38 4.20 38.79
CA ALA A 95 20.67 3.57 40.06
C ALA A 95 21.84 4.32 40.70
N ILE A 96 21.55 4.98 41.83
CA ILE A 96 22.53 5.60 42.75
C ILE A 96 23.10 4.49 43.63
#